data_AF-A0A2A4FPS6-F1
#
_entry.id   AF-A0A2A4FPS6-F1
#
_cell.length_a   1.000
_cell.length_b   1.000
_cell.length_c   1.000
_cell.angle_alpha   90.00
_cell.angle_beta   90.00
_cell.angle_gamma   90.00
#
_symmetry.space_group_name_H-M   'P 1'
#
loop_
_entity.id
_entity.type
_entity.pdbx_description
1 polymer ?
#
loop_
_entity_poly.entity_id
_entity_poly.type
_entity_poly.pdbx_seq_one_letter_code
_entity_poly.pdbx_strand_id
1 'polypeptide(L)'
;MANLATQILDLTRVVTDADDAQPGKPVQISVLPGFSSSLPTTTTLNGVTLSGALVGALPSSLTGTITGVLNTLVDPVTLKVTYQVKKDGMPVATTDFTATPPIAVASVPSDPLNVAFLLKPPVGEDTSATEPSHYQIDVNLTVTVEGVSESKTITVPIDMPAIQIPALLLLGKHANFAAYDGDNPGSLFVMVRASSPLRELGEVVAALNRLMGLLKTVKSVLDVGSVFLDTLGYAATLIGTIPTIYFSVGNTPNLDGEGLSFEDDASALLLIGVKDTKVTLYSDGGFEKGGIDEEYSVFTVDEIAISGIPTGLGLIKIDTFVGLDWQTDKGDHMNDDTSSVRWGGI
;
A
#
# COMPACT_ATOMS: atom_id res chain seq x y z
N MET A 1 -26.14 41.75 14.77
CA MET A 1 -24.88 41.80 14.02
C MET A 1 -24.21 40.45 14.21
N ALA A 2 -23.82 39.75 13.15
CA ALA A 2 -23.11 38.47 13.29
C ALA A 2 -21.75 38.74 13.96
N ASN A 3 -21.39 37.93 14.96
CA ASN A 3 -20.09 37.97 15.63
C ASN A 3 -18.98 37.87 14.57
N LEU A 4 -17.95 38.72 14.66
CA LEU A 4 -16.81 38.75 13.73
C LEU A 4 -16.14 37.37 13.61
N ALA A 5 -16.03 36.64 14.72
CA ALA A 5 -15.51 35.27 14.73
C ALA A 5 -16.34 34.33 13.84
N THR A 6 -17.67 34.41 13.92
CA THR A 6 -18.59 33.65 13.06
C THR A 6 -18.44 34.02 11.59
N GLN A 7 -18.29 35.31 11.25
CA GLN A 7 -18.12 35.75 9.86
C GLN A 7 -16.83 35.23 9.22
N ILE A 8 -15.71 35.28 9.94
CA ILE A 8 -14.42 34.74 9.47
C ILE A 8 -14.52 33.24 9.24
N LEU A 9 -15.17 32.54 10.17
CA LEU A 9 -15.31 31.09 10.20
C LEU A 9 -16.29 30.58 9.12
N ASP A 10 -17.31 31.36 8.77
CA ASP A 10 -18.21 31.11 7.65
C ASP A 10 -17.54 31.31 6.28
N LEU A 11 -16.62 32.28 6.20
CA LEU A 11 -15.87 32.56 4.97
C LEU A 11 -14.63 31.67 4.79
N THR A 12 -14.16 31.02 5.86
CA THR A 12 -13.01 30.11 5.81
C THR A 12 -13.36 28.85 5.03
N ARG A 13 -12.49 28.48 4.09
CA ARG A 13 -12.69 27.35 3.18
C ARG A 13 -11.65 26.28 3.42
N VAL A 14 -12.06 25.02 3.24
CA VAL A 14 -11.14 23.89 3.12
C VAL A 14 -11.11 23.47 1.66
N VAL A 15 -9.90 23.45 1.10
CA VAL A 15 -9.62 22.98 -0.25
C VAL A 15 -8.87 21.66 -0.14
N THR A 16 -9.25 20.68 -0.93
CA THR A 16 -8.68 19.34 -0.85
C THR A 16 -8.73 18.64 -2.21
N ASP A 17 -7.82 17.70 -2.42
CA ASP A 17 -7.78 16.76 -3.55
C ASP A 17 -8.23 15.34 -3.14
N ALA A 18 -9.02 15.23 -2.07
CA ALA A 18 -9.56 13.98 -1.53
C ALA A 18 -10.27 13.11 -2.57
N ASP A 19 -10.95 13.72 -3.55
CA ASP A 19 -11.64 12.99 -4.62
C ASP A 19 -10.67 12.23 -5.55
N ASP A 20 -9.39 12.63 -5.58
CA ASP A 20 -8.32 11.99 -6.35
C ASP A 20 -7.44 11.08 -5.47
N ALA A 21 -7.93 10.66 -4.30
CA ALA A 21 -7.17 9.80 -3.39
C ALA A 21 -6.80 8.46 -4.05
N GLN A 22 -5.52 8.10 -3.94
CA GLN A 22 -4.96 6.86 -4.48
C GLN A 22 -3.86 6.34 -3.55
N PRO A 23 -3.64 5.00 -3.51
CA PRO A 23 -2.50 4.42 -2.85
C PRO A 23 -1.20 5.11 -3.25
N GLY A 24 -0.43 5.57 -2.25
CA GLY A 24 0.86 6.23 -2.49
C GLY A 24 0.80 7.71 -2.83
N LYS A 25 -0.38 8.27 -3.09
CA LYS A 25 -0.59 9.70 -3.31
C LYS A 25 -1.11 10.35 -2.03
N PRO A 26 -0.38 11.28 -1.41
CA PRO A 26 -0.88 12.00 -0.24
C PRO A 26 -2.08 12.88 -0.60
N VAL A 27 -3.10 12.88 0.25
CA VAL A 27 -4.25 13.80 0.18
C VAL A 27 -3.85 15.12 0.81
N GLN A 28 -3.92 16.20 0.03
CA GLN A 28 -3.66 17.56 0.46
C GLN A 28 -4.94 18.17 1.05
N ILE A 29 -4.79 18.80 2.20
CA ILE A 29 -5.85 19.60 2.83
C ILE A 29 -5.28 20.98 3.13
N SER A 30 -5.84 21.98 2.47
CA SER A 30 -5.49 23.39 2.61
C SER A 30 -6.65 24.19 3.21
N VAL A 31 -6.40 24.88 4.32
CA VAL A 31 -7.33 25.82 4.95
C VAL A 31 -7.04 27.22 4.45
N LEU A 32 -8.02 27.84 3.78
CA LEU A 32 -7.96 29.21 3.30
C LEU A 32 -8.80 30.10 4.21
N PRO A 33 -8.18 30.98 5.03
CA PRO A 33 -8.90 31.88 5.93
C PRO A 33 -9.83 32.82 5.15
N GLY A 34 -11.04 32.97 5.67
CA GLY A 34 -12.05 33.84 5.08
C GLY A 34 -11.91 35.28 5.52
N PHE A 35 -11.76 36.21 4.57
CA PHE A 35 -11.80 37.65 4.85
C PHE A 35 -12.89 38.31 3.99
N SER A 36 -13.70 39.18 4.60
CA SER A 36 -14.62 40.03 3.84
C SER A 36 -13.97 41.38 3.55
N SER A 37 -14.30 41.97 2.40
CA SER A 37 -13.92 43.34 2.05
C SER A 37 -14.65 44.41 2.89
N SER A 38 -15.60 44.00 3.75
CA SER A 38 -16.34 44.87 4.66
C SER A 38 -15.69 44.98 6.05
N LEU A 39 -14.59 44.27 6.28
CA LEU A 39 -13.76 44.46 7.47
C LEU A 39 -13.04 45.80 7.37
N PRO A 40 -13.10 46.67 8.41
CA PRO A 40 -12.36 47.92 8.41
C PRO A 40 -10.86 47.59 8.37
N THR A 41 -10.27 47.73 7.19
CA THR A 41 -8.82 47.62 7.00
C THR A 41 -8.25 49.02 6.99
N THR A 42 -7.32 49.32 7.89
CA THR A 42 -6.34 50.36 7.60
C THR A 42 -5.40 49.76 6.57
N THR A 43 -5.41 50.32 5.37
CA THR A 43 -4.43 50.05 4.33
C THR A 43 -3.04 50.50 4.80
N THR A 44 -2.40 49.65 5.59
CA THR A 44 -0.95 49.44 5.66
C THR A 44 -0.74 48.04 6.23
N LEU A 45 -0.72 47.03 5.35
CA LEU A 45 -0.05 45.76 5.63
C LEU A 45 1.46 46.06 5.74
N ASN A 46 1.92 46.50 6.91
CA ASN A 46 3.34 46.48 7.22
C ASN A 46 3.66 45.10 7.79
N GLY A 47 4.17 44.21 6.92
CA GLY A 47 4.76 42.93 7.34
C GLY A 47 4.10 41.65 6.83
N VAL A 48 3.01 41.72 6.05
CA VAL A 48 2.45 40.53 5.38
C VAL A 48 2.71 40.62 3.88
N THR A 49 3.80 40.00 3.43
CA THR A 49 3.98 39.63 2.03
C THR A 49 3.08 38.43 1.73
N LEU A 50 1.90 38.68 1.13
CA LEU A 50 1.19 37.69 0.34
C LEU A 50 1.85 37.64 -1.04
N SER A 51 2.97 36.93 -1.17
CA SER A 51 3.56 36.66 -2.48
C SER A 51 2.85 35.45 -3.10
N GLY A 52 1.88 35.76 -3.95
CA GLY A 52 1.18 34.80 -4.80
C GLY A 52 0.21 35.50 -5.74
N ALA A 53 0.64 36.59 -6.39
CA ALA A 53 0.04 36.91 -7.69
C ALA A 53 0.45 35.78 -8.63
N LEU A 54 -0.54 35.19 -9.31
CA LEU A 54 -0.25 34.49 -10.56
C LEU A 54 0.69 35.39 -11.38
N VAL A 55 1.80 34.79 -11.83
CA VAL A 55 2.85 35.35 -12.71
C VAL A 55 4.07 35.96 -11.98
N GLY A 56 5.08 35.11 -11.69
CA GLY A 56 6.51 35.51 -11.63
C GLY A 56 7.36 35.02 -10.44
N ALA A 57 8.25 34.06 -10.69
CA ALA A 57 9.50 33.67 -9.97
C ALA A 57 9.47 33.07 -8.52
N LEU A 58 10.08 31.88 -8.38
CA LEU A 58 10.59 31.29 -7.12
C LEU A 58 11.91 31.96 -6.69
N PRO A 59 12.23 32.06 -5.37
CA PRO A 59 13.08 31.03 -4.76
C PRO A 59 12.79 30.66 -3.27
N SER A 60 13.03 29.37 -2.99
CA SER A 60 13.49 28.68 -1.77
C SER A 60 13.31 29.30 -0.36
N SER A 61 12.56 28.56 0.48
CA SER A 61 12.51 28.55 1.95
C SER A 61 11.88 29.76 2.66
N LEU A 62 10.77 29.51 3.38
CA LEU A 62 10.28 30.37 4.47
C LEU A 62 9.43 29.54 5.44
N THR A 63 10.04 29.19 6.57
CA THR A 63 9.39 28.77 7.82
C THR A 63 8.76 29.99 8.50
N GLY A 64 7.52 29.89 9.00
CA GLY A 64 6.93 30.94 9.84
C GLY A 64 5.54 30.59 10.38
N THR A 65 5.37 30.77 11.69
CA THR A 65 4.06 30.88 12.38
C THR A 65 3.35 32.14 11.89
N ILE A 66 2.05 32.10 11.58
CA ILE A 66 1.25 33.32 11.53
C ILE A 66 0.53 33.46 12.87
N THR A 67 1.26 33.99 13.86
CA THR A 67 0.60 34.76 14.91
C THR A 67 0.47 36.18 14.39
N GLY A 68 -0.55 36.42 13.56
CA GLY A 68 -0.91 37.76 13.15
C GLY A 68 -1.73 38.40 14.26
N VAL A 69 -1.14 39.27 15.08
CA VAL A 69 -1.96 40.33 15.68
C VAL A 69 -2.38 41.21 14.51
N LEU A 70 -3.57 41.00 13.97
CA LEU A 70 -4.19 42.03 13.15
C LEU A 70 -4.42 43.20 14.10
N ASN A 71 -3.55 44.21 14.02
CA ASN A 71 -3.87 45.55 14.51
C ASN A 71 -4.92 46.14 13.57
N THR A 72 -6.11 45.55 13.56
CA THR A 72 -7.31 46.34 13.35
C THR A 72 -7.46 47.26 14.56
N LEU A 73 -8.26 48.32 14.48
CA LEU A 73 -8.65 49.11 15.66
C LEU A 73 -9.46 48.29 16.71
N VAL A 74 -9.41 46.96 16.62
CA VAL A 74 -10.13 45.92 17.34
C VAL A 74 -9.17 44.72 17.46
N ASP A 75 -9.26 44.02 18.58
CA ASP A 75 -8.30 43.07 19.17
C ASP A 75 -7.80 41.90 18.28
N PRO A 76 -6.70 41.19 18.66
CA PRO A 76 -6.13 40.09 17.89
C PRO A 76 -7.12 38.97 17.55
N VAL A 77 -7.12 38.57 16.27
CA VAL A 77 -7.82 37.39 15.75
C VAL A 77 -6.86 36.20 15.70
N THR A 78 -7.22 35.07 16.31
CA THR A 78 -6.43 33.82 16.24
C THR A 78 -7.25 32.74 15.54
N LEU A 79 -6.68 32.10 14.51
CA LEU A 79 -7.24 30.89 13.89
C LEU A 79 -6.42 29.68 14.31
N LYS A 80 -7.09 28.68 14.88
CA LYS A 80 -6.52 27.38 15.24
C LYS A 80 -7.15 26.30 14.37
N VAL A 81 -6.32 25.41 13.84
CA VAL A 81 -6.75 24.25 13.06
C VAL A 81 -6.31 22.96 13.77
N THR A 82 -7.23 22.02 13.95
CA THR A 82 -6.89 20.67 14.41
C THR A 82 -7.52 19.61 13.53
N TYR A 83 -6.77 18.55 13.24
CA TYR A 83 -7.18 17.46 12.36
C TYR A 83 -7.47 16.21 13.17
N GLN A 84 -8.53 15.48 12.80
CA GLN A 84 -8.78 14.13 13.29
C GLN A 84 -9.05 13.22 12.09
N VAL A 85 -8.23 12.18 11.95
CA VAL A 85 -8.44 11.16 10.92
C VAL A 85 -9.30 10.05 11.52
N LYS A 86 -10.32 9.64 10.77
CA LYS A 86 -11.24 8.54 11.08
C LYS A 86 -11.25 7.56 9.91
N LYS A 87 -11.56 6.31 10.21
CA LYS A 87 -11.87 5.26 9.24
C LYS A 87 -13.14 4.57 9.71
N ASP A 88 -14.11 4.44 8.81
CA ASP A 88 -15.42 3.85 9.11
C ASP A 88 -16.10 4.51 10.33
N GLY A 89 -15.92 5.84 10.46
CA GLY A 89 -16.46 6.66 11.55
C GLY A 89 -15.67 6.63 12.86
N MET A 90 -14.63 5.80 12.98
CA MET A 90 -13.82 5.65 14.20
C MET A 90 -12.45 6.31 14.06
N PRO A 91 -11.91 6.98 15.09
CA PRO A 91 -10.55 7.52 15.06
C PRO A 91 -9.52 6.42 14.76
N VAL A 92 -8.59 6.68 13.86
CA VAL A 92 -7.53 5.72 13.50
C VAL A 92 -6.22 5.99 14.23
N ALA A 93 -5.43 4.94 14.42
CA ALA A 93 -4.08 5.05 14.94
C ALA A 93 -3.15 5.74 13.93
N THR A 94 -2.08 6.36 14.42
CA THR A 94 -1.05 6.95 13.55
C THR A 94 -0.24 5.94 12.75
N THR A 95 -0.43 4.65 12.97
CA THR A 95 0.11 3.60 12.11
C THR A 95 -0.64 3.49 10.79
N ASP A 96 -1.87 4.00 10.71
CA ASP A 96 -2.71 3.93 9.51
C ASP A 96 -2.60 5.17 8.62
N PHE A 97 -1.79 6.17 9.01
CA PHE A 97 -1.50 7.32 8.18
C PHE A 97 -0.20 8.02 8.61
N THR A 98 0.45 8.72 7.69
CA THR A 98 1.43 9.75 8.02
C THR A 98 0.94 11.11 7.58
N ALA A 99 1.33 12.15 8.31
CA ALA A 99 1.01 13.53 7.98
C ALA A 99 2.29 14.34 7.78
N THR A 100 2.31 15.21 6.76
CA THR A 100 3.41 16.14 6.52
C THR A 100 2.86 17.57 6.44
N PRO A 101 3.33 18.49 7.30
CA PRO A 101 4.16 18.23 8.48
C PRO A 101 3.44 17.32 9.51
N PRO A 102 4.19 16.70 10.44
CA PRO A 102 3.61 15.80 11.45
C PRO A 102 2.58 16.50 12.33
N ILE A 103 1.48 15.80 12.63
CA ILE A 103 0.45 16.25 13.58
C ILE A 103 0.65 15.50 14.89
N ALA A 104 0.75 16.20 16.02
CA ALA A 104 0.88 15.57 17.33
C ALA A 104 -0.45 14.91 17.75
N VAL A 105 -0.40 13.63 18.13
CA VAL A 105 -1.58 12.79 18.44
C VAL A 105 -2.26 13.15 19.77
N ALA A 106 -1.66 14.00 20.60
CA ALA A 106 -2.18 14.30 21.94
C ALA A 106 -1.82 15.68 22.51
N SER A 107 -1.31 16.63 21.72
CA SER A 107 -1.00 17.96 22.26
C SER A 107 -1.10 19.09 21.22
N VAL A 108 -1.57 20.22 21.75
CA VAL A 108 -1.65 21.62 21.28
C VAL A 108 -1.15 21.90 19.84
N PRO A 109 -1.95 22.59 19.01
CA PRO A 109 -1.75 22.76 17.57
C PRO A 109 -0.44 23.45 17.23
N SER A 110 0.24 22.96 16.20
CA SER A 110 1.26 23.70 15.47
C SER A 110 0.81 23.84 14.02
N ASP A 111 0.85 25.08 13.51
CA ASP A 111 0.55 25.46 12.12
C ASP A 111 1.18 24.46 11.14
N PRO A 112 0.34 23.87 10.29
CA PRO A 112 0.15 24.52 8.99
C PRO A 112 -1.32 24.60 8.54
N LEU A 113 -1.58 25.56 7.65
CA LEU A 113 -2.80 25.60 6.87
C LEU A 113 -2.82 24.54 5.77
N ASN A 114 -1.70 23.90 5.44
CA ASN A 114 -1.62 22.86 4.44
C ASN A 114 -0.98 21.60 5.03
N VAL A 115 -1.73 20.50 5.05
CA VAL A 115 -1.27 19.19 5.50
C VAL A 115 -1.49 18.16 4.41
N ALA A 116 -0.46 17.38 4.14
CA ALA A 116 -0.53 16.20 3.29
C ALA A 116 -0.71 14.94 4.16
N PHE A 117 -1.73 14.14 3.88
CA PHE A 117 -2.01 12.86 4.54
C PHE A 117 -1.71 11.71 3.60
N LEU A 118 -0.71 10.89 3.92
CA LEU A 118 -0.52 9.61 3.25
C LEU A 118 -1.28 8.55 4.07
N LEU A 119 -2.38 8.05 3.52
CA LEU A 119 -3.24 7.08 4.20
C LEU A 119 -2.83 5.66 3.84
N LYS A 120 -2.96 4.74 4.79
CA LYS A 120 -2.74 3.32 4.58
C LYS A 120 -3.86 2.74 3.71
N PRO A 121 -3.57 2.22 2.51
CA PRO A 121 -4.60 1.59 1.70
C PRO A 121 -4.94 0.19 2.23
N PRO A 122 -6.16 -0.33 1.97
CA PRO A 122 -6.43 -1.74 2.15
C PRO A 122 -5.63 -2.56 1.14
N VAL A 123 -5.33 -3.80 1.49
CA VAL A 123 -4.59 -4.76 0.65
C VAL A 123 -5.49 -5.97 0.43
N GLY A 124 -5.55 -6.45 -0.80
CA GLY A 124 -6.31 -7.66 -1.14
C GLY A 124 -5.75 -8.37 -2.38
N GLU A 125 -6.22 -9.59 -2.61
CA GLU A 125 -5.85 -10.35 -3.80
C GLU A 125 -6.50 -9.77 -5.05
N ASP A 126 -5.78 -9.82 -6.16
CA ASP A 126 -6.22 -9.40 -7.50
C ASP A 126 -7.45 -10.17 -8.05
N THR A 127 -7.90 -11.17 -7.31
CA THR A 127 -9.08 -12.00 -7.62
C THR A 127 -10.34 -11.55 -6.88
N SER A 128 -10.19 -10.67 -5.89
CA SER A 128 -11.23 -10.35 -4.92
C SER A 128 -11.58 -8.86 -4.98
N ALA A 129 -12.87 -8.55 -5.05
CA ALA A 129 -13.35 -7.19 -4.87
C ALA A 129 -13.00 -6.76 -3.44
N THR A 130 -11.92 -6.00 -3.29
CA THR A 130 -11.48 -5.47 -2.00
C THR A 130 -12.18 -4.15 -1.79
N GLU A 131 -13.00 -4.06 -0.74
CA GLU A 131 -13.70 -2.82 -0.44
C GLU A 131 -12.69 -1.69 -0.17
N PRO A 132 -12.95 -0.48 -0.70
CA PRO A 132 -12.12 0.67 -0.38
C PRO A 132 -12.20 0.97 1.12
N SER A 133 -11.15 1.59 1.65
CA SER A 133 -11.19 2.10 3.02
C SER A 133 -11.82 3.49 3.01
N HIS A 134 -12.89 3.65 3.77
CA HIS A 134 -13.61 4.92 3.90
C HIS A 134 -13.00 5.75 5.02
N TYR A 135 -12.12 6.66 4.64
CA TYR A 135 -11.51 7.61 5.55
C TYR A 135 -12.33 8.90 5.63
N GLN A 136 -12.19 9.58 6.77
CA GLN A 136 -12.76 10.89 7.01
C GLN A 136 -11.72 11.73 7.73
N ILE A 137 -11.43 12.92 7.23
CA ILE A 137 -10.60 13.90 7.93
C ILE A 137 -11.49 15.04 8.40
N ASP A 138 -11.64 15.14 9.72
CA ASP A 138 -12.34 16.25 10.36
C ASP A 138 -11.35 17.39 10.61
N VAL A 139 -11.59 18.50 9.92
CA VAL A 139 -10.86 19.76 10.06
C VAL A 139 -11.65 20.64 11.03
N ASN A 140 -11.16 20.74 12.26
CA ASN A 140 -11.77 21.58 13.28
C ASN A 140 -11.10 22.94 13.28
N LEU A 141 -11.88 23.97 12.96
CA LEU A 141 -11.48 25.37 12.93
C LEU A 141 -11.98 26.04 14.21
N THR A 142 -11.09 26.71 14.94
CA THR A 142 -11.44 27.54 16.08
C THR A 142 -10.93 28.96 15.82
N VAL A 143 -11.84 29.94 15.79
CA VAL A 143 -11.50 31.35 15.64
C VAL A 143 -11.75 32.05 16.97
N THR A 144 -10.73 32.71 17.50
CA THR A 144 -10.81 33.51 18.73
C THR A 144 -10.64 34.98 18.39
N VAL A 145 -11.59 35.81 18.81
CA VAL A 145 -11.58 37.27 18.69
C VAL A 145 -12.01 37.84 20.04
N GLU A 146 -11.23 38.73 20.64
CA GLU A 146 -11.61 39.37 21.93
C GLU A 146 -11.87 38.38 23.07
N GLY A 147 -11.21 37.21 23.05
CA GLY A 147 -11.45 36.13 24.01
C GLY A 147 -12.73 35.32 23.77
N VAL A 148 -13.56 35.70 22.79
CA VAL A 148 -14.70 34.92 22.31
C VAL A 148 -14.21 33.92 21.27
N SER A 149 -14.47 32.64 21.50
CA SER A 149 -14.06 31.56 20.59
C SER A 149 -15.27 30.93 19.93
N GLU A 150 -15.24 30.87 18.60
CA GLU A 150 -16.22 30.15 17.78
C GLU A 150 -15.53 28.96 17.11
N SER A 151 -16.26 27.88 16.84
CA SER A 151 -15.69 26.68 16.20
C SER A 151 -16.61 26.06 15.16
N LYS A 152 -16.02 25.47 14.12
CA LYS A 152 -16.70 24.71 13.07
C LYS A 152 -15.84 23.54 12.64
N THR A 153 -16.51 22.43 12.39
CA THR A 153 -15.88 21.24 11.83
C THR A 153 -16.28 21.13 10.36
N ILE A 154 -15.28 20.91 9.50
CA ILE A 154 -15.48 20.58 8.10
C ILE A 154 -14.98 19.14 7.92
N THR A 155 -15.86 18.30 7.41
CA THR A 155 -15.59 16.89 7.18
C THR A 155 -15.18 16.67 5.73
N VAL A 156 -14.02 16.07 5.52
CA VAL A 156 -13.51 15.67 4.20
C VAL A 156 -13.62 14.15 4.08
N PRO A 157 -14.57 13.61 3.31
CA PRO A 157 -14.64 12.18 3.03
C PRO A 157 -13.53 11.79 2.03
N ILE A 158 -12.96 10.60 2.21
CA ILE A 158 -11.88 10.07 1.36
C ILE A 158 -12.12 8.58 1.14
N ASP A 159 -12.31 8.17 -0.11
CA ASP A 159 -12.39 6.76 -0.49
C ASP A 159 -11.02 6.29 -0.98
N MET A 160 -10.32 5.49 -0.17
CA MET A 160 -9.00 4.98 -0.51
C MET A 160 -9.12 3.59 -1.17
N PRO A 161 -8.79 3.45 -2.48
CA PRO A 161 -8.90 2.16 -3.15
C PRO A 161 -7.82 1.18 -2.66
N ALA A 162 -8.10 -0.11 -2.85
CA ALA A 162 -7.21 -1.17 -2.42
C ALA A 162 -5.99 -1.35 -3.34
N ILE A 163 -4.89 -1.81 -2.75
CA ILE A 163 -3.78 -2.38 -3.49
C ILE A 163 -4.12 -3.84 -3.81
N GLN A 164 -4.16 -4.15 -5.11
CA GLN A 164 -4.37 -5.50 -5.62
C GLN A 164 -3.04 -6.24 -5.74
N ILE A 165 -2.93 -7.38 -5.07
CA ILE A 165 -1.72 -8.22 -5.03
C ILE A 165 -1.97 -9.49 -5.83
N PRO A 166 -1.17 -9.78 -6.87
CA PRO A 166 -1.31 -11.03 -7.60
C PRO A 166 -0.86 -12.20 -6.74
N ALA A 167 -1.70 -13.24 -6.67
CA ALA A 167 -1.29 -14.54 -6.16
C ALA A 167 -0.45 -15.24 -7.23
N LEU A 168 0.84 -15.35 -6.97
CA LEU A 168 1.86 -15.77 -7.95
C LEU A 168 2.77 -16.84 -7.34
N LEU A 169 2.88 -17.96 -8.04
CA LEU A 169 3.82 -19.04 -7.72
C LEU A 169 4.91 -19.09 -8.79
N LEU A 170 6.15 -19.19 -8.35
CA LEU A 170 7.32 -19.52 -9.15
C LEU A 170 7.92 -20.82 -8.60
N LEU A 171 8.08 -21.82 -9.46
CA LEU A 171 8.87 -23.01 -9.17
C LEU A 171 10.12 -22.99 -10.04
N GLY A 172 11.29 -23.11 -9.41
CA GLY A 172 12.57 -23.20 -10.10
C GLY A 172 13.02 -24.63 -10.20
N LYS A 173 13.49 -25.04 -11.39
CA LYS A 173 14.12 -26.34 -11.59
C LYS A 173 15.39 -26.49 -10.73
N HIS A 174 16.23 -25.47 -10.71
CA HIS A 174 17.46 -25.53 -9.91
C HIS A 174 17.29 -24.82 -8.58
N ALA A 175 18.03 -25.27 -7.57
CA ALA A 175 18.16 -24.57 -6.30
C ALA A 175 18.60 -23.11 -6.52
N ASN A 176 18.12 -22.21 -5.65
CA ASN A 176 18.28 -20.76 -5.73
C ASN A 176 17.81 -20.16 -7.06
N PHE A 177 16.94 -20.86 -7.79
CA PHE A 177 16.50 -20.48 -9.13
C PHE A 177 17.68 -20.22 -10.08
N ALA A 178 18.73 -21.06 -10.01
CA ALA A 178 19.88 -20.91 -10.88
C ALA A 178 19.46 -21.02 -12.36
N ALA A 179 19.94 -20.09 -13.18
CA ALA A 179 19.68 -20.12 -14.62
C ALA A 179 20.37 -21.30 -15.33
N TYR A 180 21.42 -21.86 -14.71
CA TYR A 180 22.18 -23.02 -15.17
C TYR A 180 22.74 -23.78 -13.97
N ASP A 181 22.78 -25.11 -14.07
CA ASP A 181 23.60 -25.98 -13.23
C ASP A 181 24.55 -26.79 -14.13
N GLY A 182 25.82 -26.38 -14.16
CA GLY A 182 26.77 -26.83 -15.16
C GLY A 182 26.28 -26.50 -16.58
N ASP A 183 26.14 -27.54 -17.42
CA ASP A 183 25.63 -27.42 -18.79
C ASP A 183 24.09 -27.56 -18.89
N ASN A 184 23.40 -27.82 -17.77
CA ASN A 184 21.95 -28.04 -17.74
C ASN A 184 21.23 -26.68 -17.57
N PRO A 185 20.47 -26.20 -18.58
CA PRO A 185 19.73 -24.95 -18.45
C PRO A 185 18.64 -25.06 -17.37
N GLY A 186 18.40 -23.96 -16.67
CA GLY A 186 17.31 -23.83 -15.73
C GLY A 186 15.96 -23.66 -16.43
N SER A 187 14.92 -24.07 -15.72
CA SER A 187 13.53 -23.86 -16.09
C SER A 187 12.80 -23.16 -14.95
N LEU A 188 11.80 -22.33 -15.31
CA LEU A 188 10.93 -21.63 -14.36
C LEU A 188 9.48 -21.92 -14.72
N PHE A 189 8.73 -22.47 -13.78
CA PHE A 189 7.28 -22.59 -13.90
C PHE A 189 6.63 -21.43 -13.15
N VAL A 190 5.83 -20.64 -13.87
CA VAL A 190 5.14 -19.45 -13.36
C VAL A 190 3.64 -19.73 -13.40
N MET A 191 2.99 -19.64 -12.25
CA MET A 191 1.56 -19.93 -12.13
C MET A 191 0.84 -18.80 -11.42
N VAL A 192 -0.31 -18.42 -11.96
CA VAL A 192 -1.25 -17.47 -11.35
C VAL A 192 -2.58 -18.17 -11.06
N ARG A 193 -3.41 -17.57 -10.21
CA ARG A 193 -4.76 -18.09 -9.97
C ARG A 193 -5.64 -17.99 -11.23
N ALA A 194 -6.55 -18.95 -11.38
CA ALA A 194 -7.53 -18.95 -12.47
C ALA A 194 -8.39 -17.68 -12.48
N SER A 195 -8.69 -17.16 -11.30
CA SER A 195 -9.48 -15.93 -11.10
C SER A 195 -8.67 -14.64 -11.19
N SER A 196 -7.32 -14.70 -11.29
CA SER A 196 -6.50 -13.51 -11.55
C SER A 196 -6.88 -12.93 -12.91
N PRO A 197 -6.72 -11.63 -13.18
CA PRO A 197 -6.83 -11.08 -14.53
C PRO A 197 -5.62 -11.37 -15.41
N LEU A 198 -4.49 -11.83 -14.86
CA LEU A 198 -3.23 -12.03 -15.58
C LEU A 198 -3.29 -13.28 -16.48
N ARG A 199 -3.00 -13.12 -17.76
CA ARG A 199 -3.13 -14.17 -18.80
C ARG A 199 -1.84 -14.47 -19.54
N GLU A 200 -0.79 -13.68 -19.34
CA GLU A 200 0.52 -13.91 -19.94
C GLU A 200 1.67 -13.37 -19.08
N LEU A 201 2.88 -13.86 -19.32
CA LEU A 201 4.08 -13.48 -18.57
C LEU A 201 4.38 -11.98 -18.60
N GLY A 202 4.11 -11.32 -19.74
CA GLY A 202 4.31 -9.87 -19.87
C GLY A 202 3.46 -9.07 -18.89
N GLU A 203 2.20 -9.48 -18.70
CA GLU A 203 1.28 -8.87 -17.74
C GLU A 203 1.74 -9.13 -16.30
N VAL A 204 2.25 -10.32 -15.99
CA VAL A 204 2.82 -10.65 -14.67
C VAL A 204 3.99 -9.73 -14.33
N VAL A 205 4.96 -9.60 -15.25
CA VAL A 205 6.13 -8.73 -15.04
C VAL A 205 5.72 -7.26 -14.91
N ALA A 206 4.75 -6.80 -15.70
CA ALA A 206 4.21 -5.46 -15.58
C ALA A 206 3.52 -5.23 -14.22
N ALA A 207 2.75 -6.21 -13.74
CA ALA A 207 2.08 -6.16 -12.45
C ALA A 207 3.08 -6.11 -11.28
N LEU A 208 4.12 -6.95 -11.29
CA LEU A 208 5.18 -6.94 -10.28
C LEU A 208 5.91 -5.60 -10.23
N ASN A 209 6.29 -5.05 -11.39
CA ASN A 209 6.98 -3.75 -11.46
C ASN A 209 6.09 -2.60 -10.96
N ARG A 210 4.80 -2.62 -11.33
CA ARG A 210 3.82 -1.63 -10.84
C ARG A 210 3.64 -1.72 -9.34
N LEU A 211 3.54 -2.94 -8.80
CA LEU A 211 3.42 -3.18 -7.36
C LEU A 211 4.66 -2.70 -6.62
N MET A 212 5.86 -2.99 -7.11
CA MET A 212 7.11 -2.49 -6.52
C MET A 212 7.15 -0.96 -6.48
N GLY A 213 6.76 -0.29 -7.57
CA GLY A 213 6.68 1.17 -7.64
C GLY A 213 5.72 1.73 -6.60
N LEU A 214 4.54 1.12 -6.50
CA LEU A 214 3.53 1.51 -5.54
C LEU A 214 3.99 1.29 -4.08
N LEU A 215 4.49 0.10 -3.76
CA LEU A 215 4.91 -0.23 -2.39
C LEU A 215 6.08 0.64 -1.90
N LYS A 216 6.95 1.12 -2.79
CA LYS A 216 7.97 2.12 -2.43
C LYS A 216 7.35 3.42 -1.92
N THR A 217 6.21 3.84 -2.47
CA THR A 217 5.51 5.08 -2.05
C THR A 217 4.75 4.92 -0.74
N VAL A 218 4.17 3.73 -0.48
CA VAL A 218 3.42 3.44 0.75
C VAL A 218 4.24 2.72 1.82
N LYS A 219 5.55 2.53 1.60
CA LYS A 219 6.43 1.76 2.48
C LYS A 219 6.34 2.17 3.95
N SER A 220 6.22 3.48 4.23
CA SER A 220 6.17 4.00 5.60
C SER A 220 4.85 3.70 6.33
N VAL A 221 3.74 3.57 5.61
CA VAL A 221 2.41 3.32 6.19
C VAL A 221 2.03 1.84 6.17
N LEU A 222 2.54 1.08 5.20
CA LEU A 222 2.40 -0.38 5.16
C LEU A 222 3.55 -1.10 5.85
N ASP A 223 4.53 -0.41 6.41
CA ASP A 223 5.68 -1.00 7.11
C ASP A 223 6.38 -2.15 6.34
N VAL A 224 6.53 -1.95 5.02
CA VAL A 224 7.06 -2.98 4.11
C VAL A 224 8.58 -2.97 4.13
N GLY A 225 9.19 -4.13 4.31
CA GLY A 225 10.65 -4.29 4.38
C GLY A 225 11.33 -4.25 3.02
N SER A 226 12.64 -3.99 3.03
CA SER A 226 13.46 -4.15 1.82
C SER A 226 13.37 -5.57 1.29
N VAL A 227 13.38 -6.58 2.17
CA VAL A 227 13.28 -8.00 1.82
C VAL A 227 12.10 -8.29 0.89
N PHE A 228 10.91 -7.74 1.15
CA PHE A 228 9.74 -7.94 0.29
C PHE A 228 9.94 -7.32 -1.10
N LEU A 229 10.35 -6.05 -1.13
CA LEU A 229 10.58 -5.32 -2.39
C LEU A 229 11.69 -5.97 -3.24
N ASP A 230 12.75 -6.42 -2.58
CA ASP A 230 13.88 -7.11 -3.21
C ASP A 230 13.42 -8.46 -3.78
N THR A 231 12.52 -9.17 -3.08
CA THR A 231 12.00 -10.45 -3.57
C THR A 231 11.01 -10.28 -4.73
N LEU A 232 10.19 -9.21 -4.75
CA LEU A 232 9.39 -8.88 -5.93
C LEU A 232 10.26 -8.56 -7.14
N GLY A 233 11.33 -7.78 -6.93
CA GLY A 233 12.31 -7.48 -7.98
C GLY A 233 13.05 -8.72 -8.46
N TYR A 234 13.36 -9.64 -7.53
CA TYR A 234 13.95 -10.93 -7.84
C TYR A 234 13.00 -11.78 -8.69
N ALA A 235 11.71 -11.90 -8.34
CA ALA A 235 10.72 -12.63 -9.14
C ALA A 235 10.63 -12.09 -10.58
N ALA A 236 10.56 -10.77 -10.75
CA ALA A 236 10.55 -10.15 -12.07
C ALA A 236 11.85 -10.42 -12.85
N THR A 237 12.99 -10.46 -12.15
CA THR A 237 14.29 -10.79 -12.75
C THR A 237 14.34 -12.24 -13.20
N LEU A 238 13.88 -13.19 -12.39
CA LEU A 238 13.84 -14.61 -12.73
C LEU A 238 13.09 -14.87 -14.04
N ILE A 239 11.93 -14.24 -14.21
CA ILE A 239 11.12 -14.33 -15.45
C ILE A 239 11.86 -13.72 -16.65
N GLY A 240 12.82 -12.81 -16.44
CA GLY A 240 13.63 -12.25 -17.52
C GLY A 240 14.91 -13.01 -17.83
N THR A 241 15.42 -13.82 -16.89
CA THR A 241 16.77 -14.40 -16.96
C THR A 241 16.81 -15.91 -17.12
N ILE A 242 15.78 -16.63 -16.67
CA ILE A 242 15.78 -18.09 -16.79
C ILE A 242 15.50 -18.48 -18.26
N PRO A 243 16.30 -19.37 -18.87
CA PRO A 243 16.20 -19.67 -20.31
C PRO A 243 14.85 -20.24 -20.75
N THR A 244 14.27 -21.12 -19.93
CA THR A 244 13.02 -21.82 -20.24
C THR A 244 11.95 -21.43 -19.24
N ILE A 245 10.83 -20.90 -19.72
CA ILE A 245 9.73 -20.44 -18.86
C ILE A 245 8.43 -21.08 -19.30
N TYR A 246 7.77 -21.71 -18.34
CA TYR A 246 6.43 -22.25 -18.47
C TYR A 246 5.47 -21.33 -17.74
N PHE A 247 4.31 -21.06 -18.34
CA PHE A 247 3.28 -20.22 -17.75
C PHE A 247 1.95 -20.97 -17.70
N SER A 248 1.31 -20.95 -16.53
CA SER A 248 0.02 -21.59 -16.30
C SER A 248 -0.95 -20.68 -15.54
N VAL A 249 -2.24 -20.87 -15.82
CA VAL A 249 -3.34 -20.16 -15.18
C VAL A 249 -4.24 -21.18 -14.50
N GLY A 250 -4.39 -21.06 -13.18
CA GLY A 250 -5.13 -22.03 -12.37
C GLY A 250 -4.32 -23.28 -12.03
N ASN A 251 -5.01 -24.29 -11.53
CA ASN A 251 -4.38 -25.52 -11.04
C ASN A 251 -3.77 -26.31 -12.20
N THR A 252 -2.61 -26.92 -11.96
CA THR A 252 -1.89 -27.70 -12.96
C THR A 252 -1.83 -29.16 -12.51
N PRO A 253 -2.62 -30.06 -13.14
CA PRO A 253 -2.68 -31.47 -12.79
C PRO A 253 -1.39 -32.23 -13.02
N ASN A 254 -0.59 -31.73 -13.95
CA ASN A 254 0.57 -32.42 -14.43
C ASN A 254 1.56 -31.39 -15.01
N LEU A 255 2.76 -31.35 -14.44
CA LEU A 255 3.89 -30.52 -14.86
C LEU A 255 4.73 -31.14 -16.00
N ASP A 256 4.46 -32.40 -16.36
CA ASP A 256 5.05 -33.18 -17.47
C ASP A 256 4.15 -33.25 -18.73
N GLY A 257 2.92 -32.74 -18.63
CA GLY A 257 1.89 -32.87 -19.67
C GLY A 257 2.22 -32.11 -20.97
N GLU A 258 1.39 -32.27 -22.00
CA GLU A 258 1.61 -31.66 -23.32
C GLU A 258 1.89 -30.14 -23.24
N GLY A 259 3.14 -29.75 -23.47
CA GLY A 259 3.60 -28.35 -23.48
C GLY A 259 4.33 -27.89 -22.20
N LEU A 260 4.40 -28.72 -21.16
CA LEU A 260 5.15 -28.49 -19.93
C LEU A 260 6.16 -29.64 -19.76
N SER A 261 7.46 -29.34 -19.77
CA SER A 261 8.50 -30.35 -19.48
C SER A 261 9.25 -29.99 -18.19
N PHE A 262 8.48 -29.68 -17.15
CA PHE A 262 9.00 -29.28 -15.84
C PHE A 262 9.06 -30.46 -14.85
N GLU A 263 8.68 -31.66 -15.31
CA GLU A 263 8.64 -32.94 -14.60
C GLU A 263 9.72 -33.09 -13.53
N ASP A 264 9.27 -33.30 -12.29
CA ASP A 264 10.03 -33.71 -11.11
C ASP A 264 11.10 -32.72 -10.63
N ASP A 265 11.76 -32.05 -11.55
CA ASP A 265 12.86 -31.11 -11.43
C ASP A 265 12.66 -29.93 -10.46
N ALA A 266 11.50 -29.70 -9.86
CA ALA A 266 11.32 -28.57 -8.95
C ALA A 266 12.26 -28.68 -7.74
N SER A 267 13.14 -27.70 -7.58
CA SER A 267 14.07 -27.63 -6.45
C SER A 267 13.93 -26.34 -5.63
N ALA A 268 13.15 -25.37 -6.08
CA ALA A 268 12.96 -24.10 -5.37
C ALA A 268 11.53 -23.57 -5.56
N LEU A 269 11.03 -22.81 -4.57
CA LEU A 269 9.69 -22.21 -4.59
C LEU A 269 9.72 -20.75 -4.14
N LEU A 270 8.97 -19.93 -4.85
CA LEU A 270 8.67 -18.56 -4.44
C LEU A 270 7.17 -18.34 -4.63
N LEU A 271 6.49 -18.10 -3.52
CA LEU A 271 5.06 -17.81 -3.47
C LEU A 271 4.87 -16.37 -3.01
N ILE A 272 4.12 -15.58 -3.78
CA ILE A 272 3.77 -14.20 -3.49
C ILE A 272 2.24 -14.12 -3.40
N GLY A 273 1.73 -13.39 -2.43
CA GLY A 273 0.30 -13.20 -2.27
C GLY A 273 -0.05 -12.30 -1.09
N VAL A 274 -1.30 -12.40 -0.65
CA VAL A 274 -1.70 -11.85 0.64
C VAL A 274 -1.51 -12.91 1.72
N LYS A 275 -1.65 -12.52 2.98
CA LYS A 275 -1.68 -13.47 4.10
C LYS A 275 -2.68 -14.60 3.82
N ASP A 276 -2.30 -15.83 4.18
CA ASP A 276 -3.11 -17.04 4.01
C ASP A 276 -3.33 -17.47 2.55
N THR A 277 -2.69 -16.84 1.55
CA THR A 277 -2.58 -17.41 0.21
C THR A 277 -1.89 -18.78 0.32
N LYS A 278 -2.53 -19.83 -0.21
CA LYS A 278 -2.04 -21.21 -0.12
C LYS A 278 -1.79 -21.82 -1.49
N VAL A 279 -0.76 -22.65 -1.56
CA VAL A 279 -0.54 -23.59 -2.65
C VAL A 279 -0.21 -24.96 -2.05
N THR A 280 -0.72 -26.01 -2.67
CA THR A 280 -0.35 -27.39 -2.39
C THR A 280 0.46 -27.92 -3.56
N LEU A 281 1.63 -28.46 -3.26
CA LEU A 281 2.42 -29.28 -4.18
C LEU A 281 2.14 -30.74 -3.84
N TYR A 282 2.05 -31.59 -4.86
CA TYR A 282 1.88 -33.03 -4.70
C TYR A 282 3.02 -33.78 -5.39
N SER A 283 3.41 -34.92 -4.83
CA SER A 283 4.14 -35.95 -5.56
C SER A 283 3.21 -36.67 -6.55
N ASP A 284 3.78 -37.41 -7.50
CA ASP A 284 3.05 -38.10 -8.59
C ASP A 284 1.72 -38.77 -8.13
N GLY A 285 0.66 -38.57 -8.93
CA GLY A 285 -0.61 -39.28 -8.79
C GLY A 285 -1.68 -38.67 -7.87
N GLY A 286 -1.41 -37.55 -7.17
CA GLY A 286 -2.33 -36.99 -6.17
C GLY A 286 -3.39 -35.96 -6.66
N PHE A 287 -3.18 -35.34 -7.83
CA PHE A 287 -4.00 -34.20 -8.22
C PHE A 287 -5.51 -34.50 -8.39
N GLU A 288 -5.85 -35.65 -8.96
CA GLU A 288 -7.25 -35.98 -9.33
C GLU A 288 -8.05 -36.66 -8.21
N LYS A 289 -7.39 -37.21 -7.19
CA LYS A 289 -8.04 -38.08 -6.19
C LYS A 289 -8.42 -37.35 -4.91
N GLY A 290 -7.81 -36.20 -4.62
CA GLY A 290 -8.21 -35.31 -3.53
C GLY A 290 -8.24 -35.98 -2.15
N GLY A 291 -7.43 -37.01 -1.93
CA GLY A 291 -7.60 -37.91 -0.80
C GLY A 291 -6.29 -38.36 -0.17
N ILE A 292 -6.06 -37.92 1.08
CA ILE A 292 -5.48 -38.56 2.28
C ILE A 292 -4.35 -39.62 2.23
N ASP A 293 -4.10 -40.31 1.12
CA ASP A 293 -3.02 -41.31 0.93
C ASP A 293 -1.89 -40.78 0.00
N GLU A 294 -1.79 -39.46 -0.16
CA GLU A 294 -0.93 -38.79 -1.15
C GLU A 294 0.16 -37.97 -0.47
N GLU A 295 1.36 -37.92 -1.07
CA GLU A 295 2.44 -37.09 -0.57
C GLU A 295 2.25 -35.66 -1.07
N TYR A 296 2.07 -34.73 -0.14
CA TYR A 296 1.86 -33.34 -0.46
C TYR A 296 2.49 -32.45 0.58
N SER A 297 2.71 -31.20 0.18
CA SER A 297 3.15 -30.14 1.06
C SER A 297 2.35 -28.88 0.78
N VAL A 298 1.72 -28.34 1.82
CA VAL A 298 1.01 -27.06 1.75
C VAL A 298 1.93 -25.94 2.18
N PHE A 299 2.09 -24.95 1.30
CA PHE A 299 2.81 -23.72 1.56
C PHE A 299 1.81 -22.58 1.73
N THR A 300 1.89 -21.89 2.86
CA THR A 300 0.96 -20.81 3.24
C THR A 300 1.72 -19.51 3.41
N VAL A 301 1.31 -18.48 2.68
CA VAL A 301 1.93 -17.16 2.75
C VAL A 301 1.77 -16.57 4.14
N ASP A 302 2.91 -16.36 4.79
CA ASP A 302 2.99 -15.62 6.04
C ASP A 302 3.00 -14.11 5.78
N GLU A 303 2.33 -13.39 6.67
CA GLU A 303 2.30 -11.93 6.65
C GLU A 303 3.67 -11.35 7.00
N ILE A 304 4.10 -10.36 6.22
CA ILE A 304 5.34 -9.62 6.49
C ILE A 304 4.98 -8.40 7.31
N ALA A 305 5.45 -8.35 8.56
CA ALA A 305 5.37 -7.16 9.40
C ALA A 305 6.73 -6.94 10.07
N ILE A 306 7.36 -5.78 9.85
CA ILE A 306 8.67 -5.47 10.47
C ILE A 306 8.48 -5.01 11.93
N SER A 307 7.47 -4.18 12.15
CA SER A 307 7.16 -3.54 13.43
C SER A 307 5.85 -4.04 14.04
N GLY A 308 5.34 -5.18 13.57
CA GLY A 308 4.08 -5.77 14.03
C GLY A 308 2.82 -5.06 13.49
N ILE A 309 2.95 -4.13 12.55
CA ILE A 309 1.83 -3.54 11.82
C ILE A 309 1.37 -4.55 10.76
N PRO A 310 0.11 -5.03 10.80
CA PRO A 310 -0.39 -5.91 9.76
C PRO A 310 -0.38 -5.21 8.41
N THR A 311 0.23 -5.84 7.41
CA THR A 311 0.41 -5.31 6.06
C THR A 311 -0.55 -5.96 5.08
N GLY A 312 -1.06 -7.15 5.40
CA GLY A 312 -1.82 -8.01 4.49
C GLY A 312 -0.98 -8.59 3.35
N LEU A 313 0.31 -8.26 3.27
CA LEU A 313 1.24 -8.72 2.23
C LEU A 313 2.04 -9.90 2.75
N GLY A 314 2.35 -10.84 1.88
CA GLY A 314 3.25 -11.91 2.26
C GLY A 314 3.96 -12.57 1.10
N LEU A 315 5.00 -13.32 1.45
CA LEU A 315 5.66 -14.23 0.55
C LEU A 315 6.27 -15.41 1.30
N ILE A 316 6.58 -16.46 0.55
CA ILE A 316 7.44 -17.56 0.99
C ILE A 316 8.52 -17.72 -0.06
N LYS A 317 9.77 -17.83 0.36
CA LYS A 317 10.88 -18.19 -0.50
C LYS A 317 11.58 -19.41 0.08
N ILE A 318 11.65 -20.47 -0.71
CA ILE A 318 12.38 -21.69 -0.42
C ILE A 318 13.42 -21.83 -1.51
N ASP A 319 14.67 -21.61 -1.12
CA ASP A 319 15.80 -21.61 -2.02
C ASP A 319 16.24 -23.02 -2.42
N THR A 320 15.89 -24.04 -1.64
CA THR A 320 16.15 -25.43 -1.98
C THR A 320 15.15 -26.35 -1.29
N PHE A 321 14.69 -27.38 -1.99
CA PHE A 321 13.89 -28.48 -1.42
C PHE A 321 14.76 -29.55 -0.74
N VAL A 322 16.08 -29.47 -0.85
CA VAL A 322 16.99 -30.40 -0.19
C VAL A 322 16.76 -30.39 1.32
N GLY A 323 16.45 -31.57 1.87
CA GLY A 323 16.16 -31.75 3.29
C GLY A 323 14.75 -31.31 3.73
N LEU A 324 13.86 -31.00 2.78
CA LEU A 324 12.44 -30.89 3.01
C LEU A 324 11.78 -32.22 2.66
N ASP A 325 11.03 -32.76 3.62
CA ASP A 325 10.20 -33.94 3.41
C ASP A 325 8.77 -33.50 3.06
N TRP A 326 8.04 -34.38 2.38
CA TRP A 326 6.59 -34.21 2.21
C TRP A 326 5.89 -34.17 3.58
N GLN A 327 4.82 -33.37 3.71
CA GLN A 327 4.10 -33.26 4.99
C GLN A 327 3.42 -34.58 5.39
N THR A 328 2.98 -35.35 4.40
CA THR A 328 2.29 -36.63 4.57
C THR A 328 3.18 -37.85 4.59
N ASP A 329 4.40 -37.80 4.03
CA ASP A 329 5.41 -38.85 4.21
C ASP A 329 6.75 -38.25 4.67
N LYS A 330 7.03 -38.40 5.96
CA LYS A 330 8.26 -37.91 6.58
C LYS A 330 9.39 -38.91 6.37
N GLY A 331 10.08 -38.75 5.25
CA GLY A 331 11.18 -39.62 4.86
C GLY A 331 11.37 -39.68 3.35
N ASP A 332 10.34 -39.31 2.59
CA ASP A 332 10.47 -39.01 1.18
C ASP A 332 10.67 -37.51 0.96
N HIS A 333 11.65 -37.19 0.13
CA HIS A 333 12.12 -35.83 -0.02
C HIS A 333 11.37 -35.12 -1.14
N MET A 334 11.16 -33.82 -0.99
CA MET A 334 10.53 -33.02 -2.03
C MET A 334 11.42 -32.73 -3.24
N ASN A 335 12.73 -33.01 -3.14
CA ASN A 335 13.66 -32.71 -4.22
C ASN A 335 13.46 -33.68 -5.37
N ASP A 336 13.12 -33.15 -6.53
CA ASP A 336 12.99 -33.93 -7.76
C ASP A 336 11.72 -34.82 -7.83
N ASP A 337 10.61 -34.46 -7.16
CA ASP A 337 9.37 -35.27 -7.17
C ASP A 337 8.08 -34.41 -7.27
N THR A 338 8.17 -33.12 -7.62
CA THR A 338 6.97 -32.28 -7.74
C THR A 338 6.31 -32.45 -9.11
N SER A 339 5.16 -33.12 -9.14
CA SER A 339 4.44 -33.45 -10.38
C SER A 339 3.23 -32.54 -10.66
N SER A 340 2.62 -31.98 -9.62
CA SER A 340 1.38 -31.21 -9.77
C SER A 340 1.19 -30.14 -8.71
N VAL A 341 0.37 -29.14 -9.04
CA VAL A 341 0.23 -27.91 -8.25
C VAL A 341 -1.21 -27.42 -8.21
N ARG A 342 -1.67 -27.09 -7.00
CA ARG A 342 -3.03 -26.58 -6.77
C ARG A 342 -3.02 -25.32 -5.89
N TRP A 343 -3.82 -24.33 -6.27
CA TRP A 343 -4.16 -23.22 -5.38
C TRP A 343 -5.12 -23.67 -4.27
N GLY A 344 -4.87 -23.22 -3.04
CA GLY A 344 -5.63 -23.57 -1.84
C GLY A 344 -4.88 -24.52 -0.92
N GLY A 345 -5.48 -24.82 0.24
CA GLY A 345 -5.07 -25.93 1.10
C GLY A 345 -5.99 -27.14 0.89
N ILE A 346 -5.62 -28.27 1.49
CA ILE A 346 -6.47 -29.47 1.58
C ILE A 346 -7.50 -29.30 2.69
#